data_AF-A0A1G6S774-F1
#
_entry.id   AF-A0A1G6S774-F1
#
_cell.length_a   1.000
_cell.length_b   1.000
_cell.length_c   1.000
_cell.angle_alpha   90.00
_cell.angle_beta   90.00
_cell.angle_gamma   90.00
#
_symmetry.space_group_name_H-M   'P 1'
#
loop_
_entity.id
_entity.type
_entity.pdbx_description
1 polymer ?
#
loop_
_entity_poly.entity_id
_entity_poly.type
_entity_poly.pdbx_seq_one_letter_code
_entity_poly.pdbx_strand_id
1 'polypeptide(L)'
;MPASSISPAARAAQTFTLYAANGRVYASNVRDKLIDLGELKEAQGQYGYALDGGDHVERSGFPSAEDALADLANTVTFLYLDGQFTALEDLSDGRSPDLADVPQIQINLDALGHGEPAIAADV
;
A
#
# COMPACT_ATOMS: atom_id res chain seq x y z
N MET A 1 27.03 -28.44 14.80
CA MET A 1 26.09 -28.43 13.66
C MET A 1 24.95 -27.52 14.05
N PRO A 2 24.73 -26.38 13.36
CA PRO A 2 23.68 -25.44 13.72
C PRO A 2 22.31 -26.09 13.52
N ALA A 3 21.45 -26.01 14.53
CA ALA A 3 20.05 -26.35 14.41
C ALA A 3 19.42 -25.33 13.45
N SER A 4 19.06 -25.79 12.26
CA SER A 4 18.29 -25.01 11.29
C SER A 4 17.04 -24.47 11.99
N SER A 5 17.00 -23.15 12.15
CA SER A 5 15.85 -22.41 12.64
C SER A 5 14.66 -22.76 11.76
N ILE A 6 13.70 -23.47 12.35
CA ILE A 6 12.38 -23.62 11.75
C ILE A 6 11.70 -22.27 12.01
N SER A 7 11.89 -21.30 11.10
CA SER A 7 11.17 -20.03 11.14
C SER A 7 9.68 -20.37 11.03
N PRO A 8 8.87 -20.07 12.06
CA PRO A 8 7.48 -20.49 12.10
C PRO A 8 6.72 -19.76 11.00
N ALA A 9 6.51 -20.45 9.88
CA ALA A 9 5.66 -20.05 8.78
C ALA A 9 5.93 -18.65 8.23
N ALA A 10 6.63 -18.60 7.09
CA ALA A 10 6.29 -17.62 6.07
C ALA A 10 4.79 -17.81 5.74
N ARG A 11 3.91 -17.11 6.47
CA ARG A 11 2.45 -17.23 6.33
C ARG A 11 1.99 -16.42 5.12
N ALA A 12 2.53 -16.76 3.95
CA ALA A 12 2.16 -16.14 2.67
C ALA A 12 1.94 -14.62 2.78
N ALA A 13 2.90 -13.91 3.39
CA ALA A 13 2.89 -12.45 3.36
C ALA A 13 2.93 -12.02 1.90
N GLN A 14 1.84 -11.40 1.45
CA GLN A 14 1.74 -10.90 0.09
C GLN A 14 2.38 -9.52 0.05
N THR A 15 3.25 -9.34 -0.93
CA THR A 15 3.91 -8.07 -1.19
C THR A 15 2.98 -7.20 -2.02
N PHE A 16 2.60 -6.06 -1.45
CA PHE A 16 1.86 -5.03 -2.15
C PHE A 16 2.74 -3.80 -2.30
N THR A 17 2.59 -3.09 -3.41
CA THR A 17 3.26 -1.81 -3.63
C THR A 17 2.20 -0.73 -3.71
N LEU A 18 2.27 0.25 -2.82
CA LEU A 18 1.44 1.44 -2.84
C LEU A 18 2.19 2.54 -3.58
N TYR A 19 1.47 3.29 -4.41
CA TYR A 19 2.00 4.41 -5.18
C TYR A 19 1.14 5.64 -4.96
N ALA A 20 1.74 6.81 -4.83
CA ALA A 20 1.02 8.07 -4.74
C ALA A 20 1.28 8.94 -5.98
N ALA A 21 0.43 8.87 -7.00
CA ALA A 21 0.61 9.56 -8.27
C ALA A 21 -0.56 10.50 -8.58
N ASN A 22 -0.28 11.69 -9.13
CA ASN A 22 -1.31 12.61 -9.62
C ASN A 22 -2.43 12.95 -8.60
N GLY A 23 -2.08 13.01 -7.30
CA GLY A 23 -3.08 13.22 -6.24
C GLY A 23 -4.02 12.03 -6.03
N ARG A 24 -3.57 10.82 -6.39
CA ARG A 24 -4.27 9.55 -6.20
C ARG A 24 -3.34 8.52 -5.60
N VAL A 25 -3.94 7.56 -4.90
CA VAL A 25 -3.25 6.43 -4.29
C VAL A 25 -3.60 5.19 -5.08
N TYR A 26 -2.59 4.50 -5.58
CA TYR A 26 -2.71 3.24 -6.28
C TYR A 26 -2.09 2.12 -5.46
N ALA A 27 -2.59 0.90 -5.64
CA ALA A 27 -2.00 -0.31 -5.10
C ALA A 27 -1.78 -1.35 -6.18
N SER A 28 -0.60 -1.94 -6.18
CA SER A 28 -0.25 -3.09 -7.00
C SER A 28 0.02 -4.32 -6.14
N ASN A 29 -0.39 -5.50 -6.60
CA ASN A 29 -0.08 -6.79 -5.98
C ASN A 29 0.94 -7.55 -6.83
N VAL A 30 1.53 -8.63 -6.31
CA VAL A 30 2.45 -9.57 -7.00
C VAL A 30 1.89 -10.21 -8.28
N ARG A 31 0.60 -10.01 -8.56
CA ARG A 31 -0.08 -10.46 -9.78
C ARG A 31 -0.04 -9.40 -10.90
N ASP A 32 0.73 -8.33 -10.73
CA ASP A 32 0.76 -7.14 -11.59
C ASP A 32 -0.61 -6.46 -11.75
N LYS A 33 -1.58 -6.76 -10.87
CA LYS A 33 -2.86 -6.04 -10.84
C LYS A 33 -2.64 -4.71 -10.15
N LEU A 34 -2.97 -3.62 -10.82
CA LEU A 34 -3.00 -2.27 -10.25
C LEU A 34 -4.45 -1.84 -10.03
N ILE A 35 -4.74 -1.25 -8.89
CA ILE A 35 -6.05 -0.67 -8.57
C ILE A 35 -5.86 0.73 -7.99
N ASP A 36 -6.85 1.60 -8.17
CA ASP A 36 -6.93 2.91 -7.52
C ASP A 36 -7.54 2.71 -6.13
N LEU A 37 -6.76 2.91 -5.06
CA LEU A 37 -7.30 2.81 -3.70
C LEU A 37 -8.03 4.08 -3.27
N GLY A 38 -7.79 5.20 -3.93
CA GLY A 38 -8.45 6.47 -3.64
C GLY A 38 -7.60 7.69 -3.98
N GLU A 39 -7.81 8.77 -3.24
CA GLU A 39 -7.26 10.09 -3.53
C GLU A 39 -6.19 10.51 -2.53
N LEU A 40 -5.05 11.03 -3.01
CA LEU A 40 -4.09 11.75 -2.18
C LEU A 40 -4.36 13.26 -2.32
N LYS A 41 -4.83 13.89 -1.24
CA LYS A 41 -5.06 15.32 -1.19
C LYS A 41 -3.88 16.02 -0.52
N GLU A 42 -3.33 17.00 -1.21
CA GLU A 42 -2.43 17.98 -0.59
C GLU A 42 -3.23 19.23 -0.26
N ALA A 43 -3.28 19.61 1.01
CA ALA A 43 -3.96 20.81 1.49
C ALA A 43 -3.01 21.64 2.36
N GLN A 44 -2.68 22.85 1.92
CA GLN A 44 -1.89 23.82 2.69
C GLN A 44 -0.49 23.31 3.14
N GLY A 45 0.15 22.49 2.32
CA GLY A 45 1.45 21.87 2.66
C GLY A 45 1.33 20.69 3.64
N GLN A 46 0.11 20.21 3.89
CA GLN A 46 -0.14 18.96 4.59
C GLN A 46 -0.69 17.94 3.58
N TYR A 47 -0.13 16.75 3.61
CA TYR A 47 -0.60 15.62 2.82
C TYR A 47 -1.69 14.88 3.59
N GLY A 48 -2.66 14.37 2.85
CA GLY A 48 -3.71 13.50 3.33
C GLY A 48 -4.09 12.50 2.25
N TYR A 49 -4.62 11.37 2.66
CA TYR A 49 -5.14 10.34 1.79
C TYR A 49 -6.58 10.02 2.18
N ALA A 50 -7.40 9.75 1.18
CA ALA A 50 -8.78 9.29 1.32
C ALA A 50 -8.90 8.01 0.52
N LEU A 51 -9.13 6.88 1.19
CA LEU A 51 -9.34 5.61 0.51
C LEU A 51 -10.81 5.41 0.19
N ASP A 52 -11.07 5.09 -1.07
CA ASP A 52 -12.37 4.68 -1.56
C ASP A 52 -12.52 3.18 -1.30
N GLY A 53 -13.20 2.84 -0.21
CA GLY A 53 -13.42 1.45 0.17
C GLY A 53 -14.28 1.30 1.41
N GLY A 54 -14.70 0.06 1.70
CA GLY A 54 -15.80 -0.24 2.63
C GLY A 54 -15.71 0.37 4.04
N ASP A 55 -14.51 0.65 4.52
CA ASP A 55 -14.28 1.56 5.64
C ASP A 55 -13.67 2.83 5.03
N HIS A 56 -14.44 3.91 4.94
CA HIS A 56 -13.97 5.17 4.40
C HIS A 56 -12.83 5.70 5.28
N VAL A 57 -11.58 5.43 4.89
CA VAL A 57 -10.39 5.86 5.64
C VAL A 57 -9.92 7.18 5.05
N GLU A 58 -10.16 8.27 5.77
CA GLU A 58 -9.57 9.57 5.48
C GLU A 58 -8.60 9.96 6.60
N ARG A 59 -7.36 10.24 6.22
CA ARG A 59 -6.32 10.76 7.11
C ARG A 59 -5.65 11.94 6.46
N SER A 60 -5.38 12.97 7.26
CA SER A 60 -4.72 14.20 6.83
C SER A 60 -3.83 14.74 7.94
N GLY A 61 -2.91 15.63 7.58
CA GLY A 61 -1.96 16.23 8.52
C GLY A 61 -0.55 15.66 8.46
N PHE A 62 -0.20 14.93 7.40
CA PHE A 62 1.16 14.42 7.20
C PHE A 62 2.06 15.52 6.63
N PRO A 63 3.32 15.60 7.06
CA PRO A 63 4.27 16.59 6.56
C PRO A 63 4.72 16.31 5.12
N SER A 64 4.63 15.06 4.66
CA SER A 64 5.07 14.60 3.33
C SER A 64 4.16 13.50 2.78
N ALA A 65 4.14 13.32 1.45
CA ALA A 65 3.43 12.22 0.79
C ALA A 65 3.95 10.85 1.23
N GLU A 66 5.25 10.74 1.52
CA GLU A 66 5.88 9.51 2.05
C GLU A 66 5.36 9.15 3.44
N ASP A 67 5.22 10.11 4.36
CA ASP A 67 4.61 9.89 5.68
C ASP A 67 3.14 9.45 5.55
N ALA A 68 2.39 10.07 4.64
CA ALA A 68 1.01 9.70 4.35
C ALA A 68 0.93 8.26 3.82
N LEU A 69 1.81 7.88 2.89
CA LEU A 69 1.94 6.51 2.37
C LEU A 69 2.38 5.52 3.44
N ALA A 70 3.29 5.90 4.33
CA ALA A 70 3.76 5.03 5.42
C ALA A 70 2.66 4.77 6.45
N ASP A 71 1.87 5.78 6.81
CA ASP A 71 0.71 5.61 7.69
C ASP A 71 -0.39 4.79 7.01
N LEU A 72 -0.67 5.07 5.73
CA LEU A 72 -1.56 4.27 4.91
C LEU A 72 -1.12 2.80 4.89
N ALA A 73 0.16 2.54 4.63
CA ALA A 73 0.79 1.23 4.64
C ALA A 73 0.58 0.46 5.95
N ASN A 74 0.58 1.16 7.09
CA ASN A 74 0.31 0.57 8.40
C ASN A 74 -1.19 0.41 8.70
N THR A 75 -2.04 1.20 8.04
CA THR A 75 -3.50 1.19 8.25
C THR A 75 -4.21 0.17 7.36
N VAL A 76 -3.75 -0.03 6.12
CA VAL A 76 -4.35 -0.98 5.18
C VAL A 76 -4.04 -2.41 5.57
N THR A 77 -5.02 -3.29 5.40
CA THR A 77 -4.90 -4.72 5.70
C THR A 77 -5.09 -5.56 4.44
N PHE A 78 -4.62 -6.81 4.50
CA PHE A 78 -4.80 -7.76 3.40
C PHE A 78 -6.27 -7.89 2.98
N LEU A 79 -7.21 -7.99 3.94
CA LEU A 79 -8.63 -8.09 3.67
C LEU A 79 -9.20 -6.85 2.98
N TYR A 80 -8.71 -5.66 3.36
CA TYR A 80 -9.11 -4.42 2.70
C TYR A 80 -8.65 -4.41 1.25
N LEU A 81 -7.36 -4.70 1.00
CA LEU A 81 -6.83 -4.77 -0.35
C LEU A 81 -7.54 -5.85 -1.17
N ASP A 82 -7.68 -7.07 -0.67
CA ASP A 82 -8.38 -8.17 -1.37
C ASP A 82 -9.82 -7.79 -1.75
N GLY A 83 -10.52 -7.09 -0.85
CA GLY A 83 -11.82 -6.48 -1.11
C GLY A 83 -11.79 -5.47 -2.25
N GLN A 84 -10.83 -4.53 -2.24
CA GLN A 84 -10.66 -3.56 -3.33
C GLN A 84 -10.23 -4.21 -4.64
N PHE A 85 -9.35 -5.21 -4.60
CA PHE A 85 -8.92 -5.98 -5.75
C PHE A 85 -10.07 -6.78 -6.38
N THR A 86 -11.08 -7.15 -5.59
CA THR A 86 -12.30 -7.81 -6.08
C THR A 86 -13.35 -6.81 -6.58
N ALA A 87 -13.45 -5.65 -5.93
CA ALA A 87 -14.46 -4.63 -6.25
C ALA A 87 -14.04 -3.69 -7.40
N LEU A 88 -12.74 -3.43 -7.56
CA LEU A 88 -12.19 -2.46 -8.49
C LEU A 88 -11.58 -3.12 -9.72
N GLU A 89 -11.70 -2.41 -10.83
CA GLU A 89 -11.14 -2.79 -12.11
C GLU A 89 -9.60 -2.80 -12.08
N ASP A 90 -9.01 -3.70 -12.87
CA ASP A 90 -7.57 -3.74 -13.10
C ASP A 90 -7.15 -2.55 -13.98
N LEU A 91 -6.30 -1.68 -13.45
CA LEU A 91 -5.76 -0.52 -14.15
C LEU A 91 -4.38 -0.79 -14.80
N SER A 92 -3.80 -1.97 -14.60
CA SER A 92 -2.48 -2.31 -15.17
C SER A 92 -2.52 -2.50 -16.68
N ASP A 93 -3.64 -2.96 -17.23
CA ASP A 93 -3.72 -3.38 -18.65
C ASP A 93 -3.88 -2.21 -19.65
N GLY A 94 -4.11 -0.97 -19.20
CA GLY A 94 -4.32 0.14 -20.14
C GLY A 94 -4.26 1.56 -19.59
N ARG A 95 -4.15 1.74 -18.28
CA ARG A 95 -4.10 3.07 -17.66
C ARG A 95 -3.13 3.11 -16.48
N SER A 96 -1.96 2.51 -16.66
CA SER A 96 -0.84 2.69 -15.74
C SER A 96 -0.54 4.19 -15.70
N PRO A 97 -0.75 4.89 -14.57
CA PRO A 97 -0.31 6.27 -14.43
C PRO A 97 1.21 6.33 -14.64
N ASP A 98 1.74 7.52 -14.90
CA ASP A 98 3.19 7.70 -14.88
C ASP A 98 3.66 7.55 -13.41
N LEU A 99 4.05 6.33 -13.05
CA LEU A 99 4.50 5.91 -11.72
C LEU A 99 6.03 6.04 -11.58
N ALA A 100 6.73 6.60 -12.58
CA ALA A 100 8.18 6.57 -12.68
C ALA A 100 8.91 7.52 -11.71
N ASP A 101 8.27 8.60 -11.25
CA ASP A 101 8.86 9.63 -10.38
C ASP A 101 7.98 9.94 -9.15
N VAL A 102 7.14 8.98 -8.77
CA VAL A 102 6.16 9.19 -7.69
C VAL A 102 6.57 8.45 -6.42
N PRO A 103 6.19 8.95 -5.23
CA PRO A 103 6.42 8.23 -3.98
C PRO A 103 5.75 6.86 -4.02
N GLN A 104 6.52 5.81 -3.73
CA GLN A 104 6.01 4.45 -3.62
C GLN A 104 6.56 3.77 -2.36
N ILE A 105 5.73 2.93 -1.74
CA ILE A 105 6.13 2.12 -0.59
C ILE A 105 5.69 0.67 -0.81
N GLN A 106 6.61 -0.25 -0.57
CA GLN A 106 6.32 -1.66 -0.60
C GLN A 106 5.98 -2.15 0.81
N ILE A 107 4.86 -2.85 0.95
CA ILE A 107 4.41 -3.43 2.21
C ILE A 107 4.25 -4.94 2.07
N ASN A 108 4.58 -5.66 3.14
CA ASN A 108 4.29 -7.08 3.23
C ASN A 108 3.14 -7.29 4.21
N LEU A 109 1.99 -7.68 3.67
CA LEU A 109 0.80 -7.96 4.47
C LEU A 109 0.63 -9.46 4.63
N ASP A 110 0.69 -9.93 5.87
CA ASP A 110 0.38 -11.32 6.21
C ASP A 110 -1.15 -11.54 6.19
N ALA A 111 -1.61 -12.75 5.86
CA ALA A 111 -3.05 -13.06 5.74
C ALA A 111 -3.85 -12.85 7.05
N LEU A 112 -3.15 -12.62 8.17
CA LEU A 112 -3.69 -12.28 9.49
C LEU A 112 -3.83 -10.77 9.76
N GLY A 113 -3.48 -9.90 8.80
CA GLY A 113 -3.69 -8.45 8.90
C GLY A 113 -2.65 -7.70 9.75
N HIS A 114 -1.55 -8.35 10.13
CA HIS A 114 -0.39 -7.67 10.70
C HIS A 114 0.50 -7.20 9.55
N GLY A 115 0.38 -5.93 9.18
CA GLY A 115 1.32 -5.29 8.27
C GLY A 115 2.61 -4.97 9.03
N GLU A 116 3.69 -5.67 8.70
CA GLU A 116 5.00 -5.17 9.04
C GLU A 116 5.46 -4.29 7.87
N PRO A 117 5.72 -2.98 8.10
CA PRO A 117 6.28 -2.15 7.06
C PRO A 117 7.65 -2.75 6.69
N ALA A 118 7.81 -3.15 5.43
CA ALA A 118 9.06 -3.69 4.90
C ALA A 118 10.06 -2.56 4.65
N ILE A 119 10.33 -1.77 5.69
CA ILE A 119 11.40 -0.78 5.65
C ILE A 119 12.68 -1.59 5.88
N ALA A 120 13.38 -1.88 4.79
CA ALA A 120 14.79 -2.22 4.85
C ALA A 120 15.53 -0.99 5.40
N ALA A 121 15.59 -0.87 6.72
CA ALA A 121 16.59 -0.05 7.38
C ALA A 121 17.89 -0.87 7.38
N ASP A 122 18.61 -0.84 6.26
CA ASP A 122 20.04 -1.13 6.25
C ASP A 122 20.76 0.15 6.69
N VAL A 123 21.52 0.06 7.78
CA VAL A 123 22.27 1.16 8.41
C VAL A 123 23.75 0.97 8.13
#